data_AF-A0A449BAQ0-F1
#
_entry.id   AF-A0A449BAQ0-F1
#
_cell.length_a   1.000
_cell.length_b   1.000
_cell.length_c   1.000
_cell.angle_alpha   90.00
_cell.angle_beta   90.00
_cell.angle_gamma   90.00
#
_symmetry.space_group_name_H-M   'P 1'
#
loop_
_entity.id
_entity.type
_entity.pdbx_description
1 polymer ?
#
loop_
_entity_poly.entity_id
_entity_poly.type
_entity_poly.pdbx_seq_one_letter_code
_entity_poly.pdbx_strand_id
1 'polypeptide(L)'
;MPTRVFIFKKLKAFNQFVNSKDSAGLQLLFDSMTDNELTKLIHLKYRELIQSFITKTLNQQYSHENKDDVYGDFLLKVGYFLKSYEPRLKQASFTTFLVKIVTNFTKNYLRSERKRWKNERTMQIGNSDFDFELFDLEDKDAQTWTLVENIDLLKFWRRELSTLERKFCLQKRFNFKDHLMSTQKLHKLQHTIQTKFHNFYQTY
;
A
#
# COMPACT_ATOMS: atom_id res chain seq x y z
N MET A 1 -23.11 -14.78 -22.35
CA MET A 1 -22.88 -13.87 -21.20
C MET A 1 -23.00 -14.61 -19.85
N PRO A 2 -21.92 -15.24 -19.33
CA PRO A 2 -21.85 -15.77 -17.95
C PRO A 2 -20.82 -15.05 -17.05
N THR A 3 -19.97 -14.18 -17.61
CA THR A 3 -18.75 -13.67 -16.94
C THR A 3 -19.00 -12.69 -15.79
N ARG A 4 -20.08 -11.89 -15.85
CA ARG A 4 -20.38 -10.91 -14.78
C ARG A 4 -20.92 -11.55 -13.50
N VAL A 5 -21.76 -12.58 -13.59
CA VAL A 5 -22.32 -13.25 -12.39
C VAL A 5 -21.25 -14.03 -11.63
N PHE A 6 -20.26 -14.58 -12.34
CA PHE A 6 -19.17 -15.35 -11.77
C PHE A 6 -18.21 -14.50 -10.92
N ILE A 7 -17.85 -13.29 -11.40
CA ILE A 7 -16.91 -12.41 -10.69
C ILE A 7 -17.50 -11.91 -9.35
N PHE A 8 -18.81 -11.67 -9.27
CA PHE A 8 -19.46 -11.26 -8.02
C PHE A 8 -19.48 -12.37 -6.96
N LYS A 9 -19.65 -13.64 -7.37
CA LYS A 9 -19.55 -14.79 -6.45
C LYS A 9 -18.13 -14.90 -5.89
N LYS A 10 -17.11 -14.80 -6.75
CA LYS A 10 -15.69 -14.82 -6.36
C LYS A 10 -15.33 -13.63 -5.46
N LEU A 11 -15.84 -12.43 -5.74
CA LEU A 11 -15.67 -11.25 -4.89
C LEU A 11 -16.32 -11.42 -3.52
N LYS A 12 -17.49 -12.06 -3.45
CA LYS A 12 -18.16 -12.37 -2.18
C LYS A 12 -17.32 -13.34 -1.34
N ALA A 13 -16.84 -14.42 -1.95
CA ALA A 13 -15.95 -15.38 -1.30
C ALA A 13 -14.65 -14.72 -0.82
N PHE A 14 -14.05 -13.88 -1.67
CA PHE A 14 -12.86 -13.09 -1.31
C PHE A 14 -13.09 -12.23 -0.06
N ASN A 15 -14.19 -11.45 -0.02
CA ASN A 15 -14.50 -10.63 1.16
C ASN A 15 -14.71 -11.49 2.41
N GLN A 16 -15.33 -12.65 2.27
CA GLN A 16 -15.52 -13.59 3.38
C GLN A 16 -14.17 -14.07 3.94
N PHE A 17 -13.26 -14.53 3.09
CA PHE A 17 -11.94 -15.01 3.52
C PHE A 17 -11.09 -13.89 4.13
N VAL A 18 -11.08 -12.69 3.53
CA VAL A 18 -10.38 -11.53 4.10
C VAL A 18 -10.92 -11.16 5.49
N ASN A 19 -12.24 -11.11 5.66
CA ASN A 19 -12.86 -10.74 6.94
C ASN A 19 -12.67 -11.81 8.03
N SER A 20 -12.68 -13.09 7.64
CA SER A 20 -12.44 -14.21 8.55
C SER A 20 -10.96 -14.47 8.83
N LYS A 21 -10.04 -13.72 8.18
CA LYS A 21 -8.59 -13.94 8.23
C LYS A 21 -8.21 -15.38 7.82
N ASP A 22 -9.01 -16.01 6.96
CA ASP A 22 -8.75 -17.36 6.43
C ASP A 22 -7.78 -17.29 5.24
N SER A 23 -6.51 -17.31 5.60
CA SER A 23 -5.37 -17.30 4.68
C SER A 23 -5.31 -18.50 3.73
N ALA A 24 -5.71 -19.69 4.17
CA ALA A 24 -5.67 -20.90 3.36
C ALA A 24 -6.79 -20.90 2.31
N GLY A 25 -8.01 -20.52 2.72
CA GLY A 25 -9.14 -20.34 1.81
C GLY A 25 -8.87 -19.24 0.78
N LEU A 26 -8.18 -18.17 1.17
CA LEU A 26 -7.76 -17.11 0.25
C LEU A 26 -6.77 -17.60 -0.82
N GLN A 27 -5.78 -18.40 -0.43
CA GLN A 27 -4.80 -18.95 -1.36
C GLN A 27 -5.45 -19.92 -2.36
N LEU A 28 -6.28 -20.84 -1.88
CA LEU A 28 -7.05 -21.74 -2.75
C LEU A 28 -7.96 -20.97 -3.71
N LEU A 29 -8.54 -19.85 -3.25
CA LEU A 29 -9.32 -18.97 -4.12
C LEU A 29 -8.44 -18.38 -5.22
N PHE A 30 -7.25 -17.89 -4.91
CA PHE A 30 -6.33 -17.32 -5.90
C PHE A 30 -5.85 -18.34 -6.92
N ASP A 31 -5.49 -19.54 -6.47
CA ASP A 31 -5.06 -20.63 -7.35
C ASP A 31 -6.18 -21.09 -8.29
N SER A 32 -7.44 -20.98 -7.85
CA SER A 32 -8.62 -21.30 -8.66
C SER A 32 -9.00 -20.25 -9.72
N MET A 33 -8.33 -19.09 -9.74
CA MET A 33 -8.68 -17.95 -10.59
C MET A 33 -7.63 -17.74 -11.70
N THR A 34 -8.11 -17.31 -12.87
CA THR A 34 -7.23 -16.85 -13.95
C THR A 34 -6.63 -15.49 -13.61
N ASP A 35 -5.48 -15.15 -14.21
CA ASP A 35 -4.81 -13.87 -13.94
C ASP A 35 -5.71 -12.67 -14.26
N ASN A 36 -6.47 -12.74 -15.35
CA ASN A 36 -7.44 -11.70 -15.71
C ASN A 36 -8.56 -11.54 -14.67
N GLU A 37 -9.00 -12.62 -14.02
CA GLU A 37 -9.98 -12.55 -12.95
C GLU A 37 -9.38 -11.95 -11.68
N LEU A 38 -8.14 -12.31 -11.36
CA LEU A 38 -7.38 -11.74 -10.26
C LEU A 38 -7.17 -10.23 -10.43
N THR A 39 -6.76 -9.80 -11.63
CA THR A 39 -6.63 -8.39 -11.99
C THR A 39 -7.94 -7.64 -11.80
N LYS A 40 -9.06 -8.19 -12.28
CA LYS A 40 -10.39 -7.60 -12.09
C LYS A 40 -10.78 -7.52 -10.62
N LEU A 41 -10.53 -8.57 -9.85
CA LEU A 41 -10.86 -8.63 -8.43
C LEU A 41 -10.10 -7.56 -7.65
N ILE A 42 -8.78 -7.46 -7.85
CA ILE A 42 -7.94 -6.47 -7.19
C ILE A 42 -8.29 -5.05 -7.64
N HIS A 43 -8.50 -4.85 -8.94
CA HIS A 43 -8.90 -3.55 -9.46
C HIS A 43 -10.23 -3.09 -8.84
N LEU A 44 -11.24 -3.96 -8.75
CA LEU A 44 -12.54 -3.61 -8.18
C LEU A 44 -12.46 -3.29 -6.68
N LYS A 45 -11.63 -4.01 -5.92
CA LYS A 45 -11.63 -3.92 -4.45
C LYS A 45 -10.59 -2.95 -3.89
N TYR A 46 -9.42 -2.86 -4.52
CA TYR A 46 -8.23 -2.22 -3.94
C TYR A 46 -7.64 -1.11 -4.80
N ARG A 47 -8.26 -0.72 -5.92
CA ARG A 47 -7.74 0.33 -6.81
C ARG A 47 -7.29 1.57 -6.05
N GLU A 48 -8.18 2.18 -5.25
CA GLU A 48 -7.87 3.41 -4.52
C GLU A 48 -6.72 3.23 -3.53
N LEU A 49 -6.70 2.10 -2.82
CA LEU A 49 -5.64 1.77 -1.88
C LEU A 49 -4.29 1.67 -2.61
N ILE A 50 -4.19 0.84 -3.64
CA ILE A 50 -2.96 0.62 -4.42
C ILE A 50 -2.47 1.95 -4.97
N GLN A 51 -3.37 2.70 -5.59
CA GLN A 51 -3.09 4.01 -6.15
C GLN A 51 -2.55 5.00 -5.10
N SER A 52 -3.09 5.00 -3.88
CA SER A 52 -2.59 5.86 -2.80
C SER A 52 -1.17 5.49 -2.38
N PHE A 53 -0.82 4.19 -2.35
CA PHE A 53 0.51 3.72 -1.97
C PHE A 53 1.54 3.95 -3.07
N ILE A 54 1.16 3.82 -4.34
CA ILE A 54 2.00 4.23 -5.48
C ILE A 54 2.33 5.72 -5.33
N THR A 55 1.32 6.60 -5.21
CA THR A 55 1.54 8.04 -5.06
C THR A 55 2.43 8.37 -3.87
N LYS A 56 2.18 7.76 -2.70
CA LYS A 56 3.02 7.94 -1.51
C LYS A 56 4.48 7.59 -1.80
N THR A 57 4.72 6.48 -2.47
CA THR A 57 6.07 5.99 -2.77
C THR A 57 6.77 6.87 -3.81
N LEU A 58 6.05 7.30 -4.85
CA LEU A 58 6.56 8.24 -5.88
C LEU A 58 6.99 9.57 -5.25
N ASN A 59 6.14 10.14 -4.37
CA ASN A 59 6.42 11.41 -3.70
C ASN A 59 7.64 11.32 -2.77
N GLN A 60 7.82 10.20 -2.06
CA GLN A 60 8.99 9.97 -1.21
C GLN A 60 10.30 9.86 -1.99
N GLN A 61 10.21 9.46 -3.26
CA GLN A 61 11.36 9.27 -4.15
C GLN A 61 11.56 10.43 -5.14
N TYR A 62 10.78 11.51 -5.00
CA TYR A 62 10.81 12.69 -5.88
C TYR A 62 10.73 12.32 -7.37
N SER A 63 9.88 11.37 -7.71
CA SER A 63 9.72 10.90 -9.08
C SER A 63 8.63 11.67 -9.82
N HIS A 64 8.82 11.91 -11.12
CA HIS A 64 7.82 12.46 -12.04
C HIS A 64 7.00 11.39 -12.76
N GLU A 65 7.23 10.11 -12.45
CA GLU A 65 6.49 8.99 -13.04
C GLU A 65 4.99 9.14 -12.83
N ASN A 66 4.24 8.79 -13.88
CA ASN A 66 2.79 8.81 -13.81
C ASN A 66 2.29 7.61 -13.01
N LYS A 67 1.57 7.92 -11.93
CA LYS A 67 0.93 6.94 -11.05
C LYS A 67 0.06 5.93 -11.81
N ASP A 68 -0.68 6.35 -12.83
CA ASP A 68 -1.58 5.45 -13.54
C ASP A 68 -0.82 4.43 -14.41
N ASP A 69 0.37 4.79 -14.91
CA ASP A 69 1.23 3.89 -15.68
C ASP A 69 1.83 2.82 -14.75
N VAL A 70 2.38 3.23 -13.60
CA VAL A 70 2.86 2.31 -12.56
C VAL A 70 1.74 1.37 -12.08
N TYR A 71 0.51 1.88 -11.97
CA TYR A 71 -0.65 1.07 -11.59
C TYR A 71 -1.02 0.06 -12.68
N GLY A 72 -0.99 0.45 -13.95
CA GLY A 72 -1.21 -0.45 -15.08
C GLY A 72 -0.21 -1.61 -15.07
N ASP A 73 1.07 -1.29 -14.94
CA ASP A 73 2.15 -2.28 -14.89
C ASP A 73 2.06 -3.21 -13.67
N PHE A 74 1.64 -2.66 -12.53
CA PHE A 74 1.35 -3.47 -11.35
C PHE A 74 0.24 -4.50 -11.62
N LEU A 75 -0.86 -4.07 -12.26
CA LEU A 75 -2.00 -4.93 -12.56
C LEU A 75 -1.66 -6.05 -13.56
N LEU A 76 -0.70 -5.84 -14.46
CA LEU A 76 -0.21 -6.88 -15.37
C LEU A 76 0.50 -8.01 -14.62
N LYS A 77 1.13 -7.71 -13.49
CA LYS A 77 1.93 -8.66 -12.70
C LYS A 77 1.20 -9.15 -11.45
N VAL A 78 -0.02 -8.67 -11.19
CA VAL A 78 -0.75 -8.95 -9.96
C VAL A 78 -1.07 -10.43 -9.78
N GLY A 79 -1.40 -11.16 -10.85
CA GLY A 79 -1.68 -12.60 -10.79
C GLY A 79 -0.51 -13.39 -10.21
N TYR A 80 0.71 -13.09 -10.67
CA TYR A 80 1.94 -13.66 -10.13
C TYR A 80 2.11 -13.38 -8.64
N PHE A 81 1.94 -12.12 -8.22
CA PHE A 81 2.09 -11.74 -6.82
C PHE A 81 1.06 -12.39 -5.90
N LEU A 82 -0.19 -12.54 -6.35
CA LEU A 82 -1.24 -13.16 -5.53
C LEU A 82 -1.07 -14.66 -5.42
N LYS A 83 -0.61 -15.33 -6.48
CA LYS A 83 -0.36 -16.78 -6.44
C LYS A 83 0.85 -17.15 -5.59
N SER A 84 1.82 -16.25 -5.44
CA SER A 84 2.92 -16.40 -4.49
C SER A 84 2.56 -15.98 -3.06
N TYR A 85 1.29 -15.73 -2.75
CA TYR A 85 0.85 -15.41 -1.40
C TYR A 85 1.03 -16.63 -0.48
N GLU A 86 2.14 -16.67 0.24
CA GLU A 86 2.37 -17.62 1.31
C GLU A 86 2.18 -16.94 2.68
N PRO A 87 1.00 -17.06 3.30
CA PRO A 87 0.78 -16.55 4.64
C PRO A 87 1.41 -17.50 5.67
N ARG A 88 2.75 -17.52 5.75
CA ARG A 88 3.48 -18.23 6.83
C ARG A 88 3.29 -17.56 8.19
N LEU A 89 2.82 -16.31 8.20
CA LEU A 89 2.50 -15.55 9.40
C LEU A 89 0.99 -15.63 9.67
N LYS A 90 0.59 -16.44 10.65
CA LYS A 90 -0.81 -16.71 11.07
C LYS A 90 -1.67 -15.47 11.42
N GLN A 91 -1.17 -14.25 11.29
CA GLN A 91 -1.83 -13.01 11.73
C GLN A 91 -1.75 -11.83 10.74
N ALA A 92 -1.01 -11.93 9.62
CA ALA A 92 -0.89 -10.82 8.69
C ALA A 92 -2.14 -10.73 7.78
N SER A 93 -2.84 -9.60 7.82
CA SER A 93 -3.99 -9.38 6.93
C SER A 93 -3.55 -9.38 5.46
N PHE A 94 -4.41 -9.87 4.56
CA PHE A 94 -4.16 -9.80 3.12
C PHE A 94 -3.86 -8.37 2.65
N THR A 95 -4.52 -7.37 3.25
CA THR A 95 -4.28 -5.96 2.95
C THR A 95 -2.83 -5.55 3.24
N THR A 96 -2.25 -6.02 4.35
CA THR A 96 -0.84 -5.76 4.71
C THR A 96 0.11 -6.33 3.67
N PHE A 97 -0.14 -7.57 3.25
CA PHE A 97 0.59 -8.22 2.18
C PHE A 97 0.53 -7.42 0.87
N LEU A 98 -0.67 -7.02 0.45
CA LEU A 98 -0.88 -6.26 -0.78
C LEU A 98 -0.15 -4.92 -0.74
N VAL A 99 -0.24 -4.18 0.37
CA VAL A 99 0.46 -2.90 0.55
C VAL A 99 1.97 -3.06 0.43
N LYS A 100 2.54 -4.12 1.01
CA LYS A 100 3.97 -4.42 0.96
C LYS A 100 4.42 -4.68 -0.47
N ILE A 101 3.68 -5.52 -1.22
CA ILE A 101 3.98 -5.80 -2.62
C ILE A 101 3.91 -4.52 -3.46
N VAL A 102 2.83 -3.73 -3.33
CA VAL A 102 2.68 -2.49 -4.12
C VAL A 102 3.84 -1.54 -3.86
N THR A 103 4.26 -1.39 -2.61
CA THR A 103 5.38 -0.52 -2.23
C THR A 103 6.70 -1.01 -2.83
N ASN A 104 6.97 -2.31 -2.73
CA ASN A 104 8.18 -2.93 -3.28
C ASN A 104 8.20 -2.86 -4.81
N PHE A 105 7.06 -3.15 -5.44
CA PHE A 105 6.87 -3.01 -6.88
C PHE A 105 7.18 -1.59 -7.34
N THR A 106 6.59 -0.58 -6.71
CA THR A 106 6.79 0.83 -7.05
C THR A 106 8.26 1.24 -6.87
N LYS A 107 8.92 0.80 -5.79
CA LYS A 107 10.36 1.06 -5.58
C LYS A 107 11.21 0.42 -6.68
N ASN A 108 10.89 -0.81 -7.07
CA ASN A 108 11.63 -1.51 -8.11
C ASN A 108 11.40 -0.90 -9.49
N TYR A 109 10.17 -0.50 -9.80
CA TYR A 109 9.84 0.27 -11.00
C TYR A 109 10.68 1.55 -11.11
N LEU A 110 10.77 2.32 -10.02
CA LEU A 110 11.62 3.52 -9.99
C LEU A 110 13.11 3.20 -10.12
N ARG A 111 13.57 2.08 -9.56
CA ARG A 111 14.97 1.64 -9.71
C ARG A 111 15.27 1.25 -11.16
N SER A 112 14.36 0.53 -11.83
CA SER A 112 14.53 0.16 -13.24
C SER A 112 14.52 1.39 -14.15
N GLU A 113 13.61 2.34 -13.94
CA GLU A 113 13.59 3.59 -14.73
C GLU A 113 14.84 4.43 -14.49
N ARG A 114 15.31 4.55 -13.24
CA ARG A 114 16.59 5.23 -12.96
C ARG A 114 17.79 4.53 -13.60
N LYS A 115 17.83 3.19 -13.60
CA LYS A 115 18.87 2.41 -14.29
C LYS A 115 18.80 2.64 -15.79
N ARG A 116 17.60 2.61 -16.36
CA ARG A 116 17.35 2.89 -17.78
C ARG A 116 17.86 4.28 -18.17
N TRP A 117 17.51 5.33 -17.44
CA TRP A 117 18.01 6.68 -17.72
C TRP A 117 19.53 6.84 -17.55
N LYS A 118 20.14 6.09 -16.63
CA LYS A 118 21.61 6.07 -16.47
C LYS A 118 22.30 5.32 -17.62
N ASN A 119 21.74 4.19 -18.05
CA ASN A 119 22.25 3.37 -19.14
C ASN A 119 21.98 4.01 -20.52
N GLU A 120 20.90 4.76 -20.69
CA GLU A 120 20.67 5.57 -21.91
C GLU A 120 21.72 6.69 -22.07
N ARG A 121 22.38 7.13 -20.98
CA ARG A 121 23.54 8.04 -21.04
C ARG A 121 24.88 7.33 -21.26
N THR A 122 24.92 6.00 -21.17
CA THR A 122 26.13 5.17 -21.31
C THR A 122 25.81 3.98 -22.20
N MET A 123 25.83 4.19 -23.53
CA MET A 123 25.61 3.19 -24.59
C MET A 123 26.03 1.75 -24.20
N GLN A 124 25.16 0.76 -24.45
CA GLN A 124 25.36 -0.38 -25.36
C GLN A 124 24.27 -1.44 -25.13
N ILE A 125 23.86 -2.07 -26.23
CA ILE A 125 22.91 -3.17 -26.31
C ILE A 125 23.39 -4.29 -25.38
N GLY A 126 22.62 -4.55 -24.33
CA GLY A 126 22.81 -5.67 -23.42
C GLY A 126 21.48 -5.95 -22.74
N ASN A 127 20.95 -7.16 -22.91
CA ASN A 127 19.66 -7.61 -22.41
C ASN A 127 19.44 -7.17 -20.95
N SER A 128 18.38 -6.41 -20.72
CA SER A 128 17.96 -6.06 -19.37
C SER A 128 17.28 -7.26 -18.73
N ASP A 129 18.07 -8.13 -18.11
CA ASP A 129 17.53 -9.09 -17.15
C ASP A 129 16.97 -8.30 -15.96
N PHE A 130 15.64 -8.33 -15.85
CA PHE A 130 14.91 -7.87 -14.66
C PHE A 130 15.20 -8.88 -13.54
N ASP A 131 16.31 -8.69 -12.82
CA ASP A 131 16.58 -9.43 -11.58
C ASP A 131 15.56 -9.00 -10.51
N PHE A 132 14.49 -9.78 -10.40
CA PHE A 132 13.64 -9.85 -9.22
C PHE A 132 14.35 -10.70 -8.18
N GLU A 133 15.31 -10.11 -7.44
CA GLU A 133 15.68 -10.66 -6.14
C GLU A 133 14.50 -10.47 -5.18
N LEU A 134 13.60 -11.46 -5.22
CA LEU A 134 12.53 -11.70 -4.28
C LEU A 134 13.04 -12.72 -3.25
N PHE A 135 14.23 -12.50 -2.69
CA PHE A 135 14.81 -13.39 -1.67
C PHE A 135 14.70 -12.78 -0.27
N ASP A 136 14.14 -13.63 0.58
CA ASP A 136 14.13 -13.66 2.04
C ASP A 136 13.61 -12.42 2.80
N LEU A 137 12.40 -12.57 3.33
CA LEU A 137 11.90 -11.71 4.41
C LEU A 137 11.44 -12.57 5.58
N GLU A 138 12.39 -12.90 6.46
CA GLU A 138 12.09 -12.83 7.88
C GLU A 138 11.69 -11.38 8.20
N ASP A 139 10.40 -11.18 8.49
CA ASP A 139 9.86 -9.88 8.80
C ASP A 139 10.10 -9.57 10.28
N LYS A 140 11.30 -9.06 10.61
CA LYS A 140 11.62 -8.58 11.96
C LYS A 140 10.70 -7.43 12.42
N ASP A 141 10.05 -6.75 11.48
CA ASP A 141 9.13 -5.64 11.74
C ASP A 141 7.64 -6.07 11.79
N ALA A 142 7.30 -7.32 11.45
CA ALA A 142 5.90 -7.77 11.54
C ALA A 142 5.38 -7.81 13.00
N GLN A 143 6.27 -7.98 13.99
CA GLN A 143 5.93 -7.86 15.41
C GLN A 143 5.59 -6.43 15.83
N THR A 144 6.17 -5.41 15.20
CA THR A 144 5.89 -4.01 15.52
C THR A 144 4.57 -3.53 14.94
N TRP A 145 4.09 -4.13 13.83
CA TRP A 145 2.86 -3.71 13.15
C TRP A 145 1.60 -4.41 13.68
N THR A 146 1.75 -5.52 14.42
CA THR A 146 0.65 -6.19 15.14
C THR A 146 0.18 -5.41 16.38
N LEU A 147 0.98 -4.45 16.87
CA LEU A 147 0.66 -3.62 18.05
C LEU A 147 -0.31 -2.47 17.75
N VAL A 148 -0.68 -2.20 16.49
CA VAL A 148 -1.57 -1.08 16.14
C VAL A 148 -3.06 -1.45 16.32
N GLU A 149 -3.41 -2.73 16.47
CA GLU A 149 -4.82 -3.17 16.57
C GLU A 149 -5.52 -2.77 17.89
N ASN A 150 -4.78 -2.31 18.92
CA ASN A 150 -5.35 -1.90 20.22
C ASN A 150 -5.44 -0.39 20.45
N ILE A 151 -5.02 0.43 19.49
CA ILE A 151 -4.95 1.89 19.70
C ILE A 151 -6.29 2.52 19.33
N ASP A 152 -6.99 3.04 20.35
CA ASP A 152 -8.21 3.81 20.17
C ASP A 152 -7.89 5.18 19.53
N LEU A 153 -7.76 5.18 18.20
CA LEU A 153 -7.52 6.37 17.40
C LEU A 153 -8.65 7.40 17.54
N LEU A 154 -9.87 6.98 17.88
CA LEU A 154 -10.98 7.89 18.16
C LEU A 154 -10.77 8.63 19.48
N LYS A 155 -10.26 7.96 20.50
CA LYS A 155 -9.87 8.58 21.77
C LYS A 155 -8.71 9.54 21.58
N PHE A 156 -7.67 9.17 20.82
CA PHE A 156 -6.60 10.11 20.44
C PHE A 156 -7.17 11.35 19.75
N TRP A 157 -8.00 11.15 18.72
CA TRP A 157 -8.62 12.23 17.95
C TRP A 157 -9.46 13.18 18.81
N ARG A 158 -10.22 12.64 19.78
CA ARG A 158 -11.17 13.41 20.60
C ARG A 158 -10.57 14.01 21.87
N ARG A 159 -9.53 13.41 22.45
CA ARG A 159 -8.97 13.83 23.75
C ARG A 159 -7.62 14.54 23.63
N GLU A 160 -6.75 14.09 22.73
CA GLU A 160 -5.36 14.58 22.67
C GLU A 160 -5.17 15.73 21.67
N LEU A 161 -5.97 15.75 20.60
CA LEU A 161 -5.90 16.80 19.58
C LEU A 161 -6.82 17.97 19.94
N SER A 162 -6.28 19.19 19.88
CA SER A 162 -7.02 20.45 19.94
C SER A 162 -7.83 20.69 18.67
N THR A 163 -8.76 21.65 18.73
CA THR A 163 -9.58 22.05 17.57
C THR A 163 -8.72 22.49 16.37
N LEU A 164 -7.61 23.18 16.61
CA LEU A 164 -6.69 23.63 15.56
C LEU A 164 -5.96 22.45 14.91
N GLU A 165 -5.47 21.50 15.71
CA GLU A 165 -4.77 20.30 15.21
C GLU A 165 -5.72 19.38 14.43
N ARG A 166 -6.97 19.21 14.90
CA ARG A 166 -8.00 18.46 14.17
C ARG A 166 -8.32 19.10 12.83
N LYS A 167 -8.50 20.43 12.79
CA LYS A 167 -8.71 21.18 11.53
C LYS A 167 -7.53 21.00 10.58
N PHE A 168 -6.30 21.08 11.07
CA PHE A 168 -5.10 20.85 10.27
C PHE A 168 -5.04 19.41 9.70
N CYS A 169 -5.33 18.40 10.51
CA CYS A 169 -5.40 17.01 10.05
C CYS A 169 -6.46 16.79 8.97
N LEU A 170 -7.65 17.39 9.13
CA LEU A 170 -8.72 17.33 8.12
C LEU A 170 -8.30 18.05 6.82
N GLN A 171 -7.71 19.24 6.93
CA GLN A 171 -7.22 19.98 5.76
C GLN A 171 -6.15 19.20 4.98
N LYS A 172 -5.21 18.56 5.68
CA LYS A 172 -4.21 17.67 5.06
C LYS A 172 -4.83 16.44 4.40
N ARG A 173 -5.88 15.85 4.98
CA ARG A 173 -6.58 14.68 4.42
C ARG A 173 -7.34 15.02 3.15
N PHE A 174 -7.97 16.20 3.10
CA PHE A 174 -8.82 16.62 1.98
C PHE A 174 -8.12 17.58 1.01
N ASN A 175 -6.80 17.82 1.16
CA ASN A 175 -6.00 18.73 0.35
C ASN A 175 -6.57 20.17 0.23
N PHE A 176 -7.26 20.66 1.28
CA PHE A 176 -7.73 22.05 1.31
C PHE A 176 -6.55 23.00 1.51
N LYS A 177 -6.27 23.86 0.52
CA LYS A 177 -5.26 24.92 0.58
C LYS A 177 -5.83 26.13 1.31
N ASP A 178 -5.88 26.09 2.64
CA ASP A 178 -6.37 27.23 3.43
C ASP A 178 -5.46 27.51 4.64
N HIS A 179 -4.15 27.48 4.40
CA HIS A 179 -3.16 27.75 5.44
C HIS A 179 -2.77 29.23 5.40
N LEU A 180 -3.47 30.06 6.16
CA LEU A 180 -2.98 31.38 6.61
C LEU A 180 -1.88 31.21 7.68
N MET A 181 -0.88 30.37 7.41
CA MET A 181 0.22 30.06 8.33
C MET A 181 1.53 29.91 7.58
N SER A 182 2.62 30.39 8.17
CA SER A 182 3.97 30.20 7.61
C SER A 182 4.38 28.73 7.64
N THR A 183 5.27 28.34 6.74
CA THR A 183 5.82 26.98 6.63
C THR A 183 6.41 26.48 7.96
N GLN A 184 7.08 27.36 8.71
CA GLN A 184 7.61 27.05 10.04
C GLN A 184 6.51 26.68 11.05
N LYS A 185 5.39 27.40 11.04
CA LYS A 185 4.23 27.10 11.92
C LYS A 185 3.60 25.76 11.54
N LEU A 186 3.51 25.45 10.25
CA LEU A 186 3.00 24.16 9.77
C LEU A 186 3.89 22.99 10.22
N HIS A 187 5.22 23.12 10.08
CA HIS A 187 6.16 22.09 10.56
C HIS A 187 6.09 21.91 12.08
N LYS A 188 6.00 23.00 12.84
CA LYS A 188 5.85 22.94 14.29
C LYS A 188 4.55 22.22 14.68
N LEU A 189 3.44 22.54 14.02
CA LEU A 189 2.15 21.88 14.28
C LEU A 189 2.18 20.40 13.93
N GLN A 190 2.80 20.03 12.81
CA GLN A 190 2.99 18.63 12.42
C GLN A 190 3.82 17.86 13.44
N HIS A 191 4.94 18.44 13.88
CA HIS A 191 5.79 17.85 14.91
C HIS A 191 5.03 17.66 16.22
N THR A 192 4.28 18.67 16.68
CA THR A 192 3.46 18.57 17.89
C THR A 192 2.46 17.41 17.82
N ILE A 193 1.77 17.24 16.69
CA ILE A 193 0.82 16.14 16.50
C ILE A 193 1.53 14.78 16.53
N GLN A 194 2.70 14.68 15.90
CA GLN A 194 3.53 13.46 15.92
C GLN A 194 4.00 13.11 17.34
N THR A 195 4.47 14.10 18.10
CA THR A 195 4.87 13.90 19.51
C THR A 195 3.69 13.46 20.37
N LYS A 196 2.51 14.10 20.21
CA LYS A 196 1.30 13.68 20.93
C LYS A 196 0.90 12.26 20.58
N PHE A 197 0.95 11.89 19.30
CA PHE A 197 0.65 10.53 18.88
C PHE A 197 1.65 9.52 19.46
N HIS A 198 2.94 9.86 19.47
CA HIS A 198 3.96 9.01 20.06
C HIS A 198 3.75 8.79 21.56
N ASN A 199 3.45 9.85 22.32
CA ASN A 199 3.18 9.76 23.75
C ASN A 199 1.89 8.98 24.05
N PHE A 200 0.84 9.21 23.25
CA PHE A 200 -0.39 8.43 23.34
C PHE A 200 -0.16 6.96 22.99
N TYR A 201 0.71 6.68 22.01
CA TYR A 201 1.08 5.31 21.65
C TYR A 201 1.81 4.61 22.80
N GLN A 202 2.75 5.27 23.47
CA GLN A 202 3.49 4.70 24.61
C GLN A 202 2.62 4.37 25.83
N THR A 203 1.37 4.84 25.89
CA THR A 203 0.43 4.55 26.98
C THR A 203 -0.46 3.34 26.73
N TYR A 204 -0.27 2.63 25.60
CA TYR A 204 -0.89 1.35 25.25
C TYR A 204 0.18 0.31 24.93
#